data_AF-A0A9D2AVM4-F1
#
_entry.id   AF-A0A9D2AVM4-F1
#
_cell.length_a   1.000
_cell.length_b   1.000
_cell.length_c   1.000
_cell.angle_alpha   90.00
_cell.angle_beta   90.00
_cell.angle_gamma   90.00
#
_symmetry.space_group_name_H-M   'P 1'
#
loop_
_entity.id
_entity.type
_entity.pdbx_description
1 polymer ?
#
loop_
_entity_poly.entity_id
_entity_poly.type
_entity_poly.pdbx_seq_one_letter_code
_entity_poly.pdbx_strand_id
1 'polypeptide(L)'
;ASAFSVIPSNLRETVMNNALRLFRRYNLIGILDKDLLKEESRIILYDSILMAVRVEDIKRVSDMLALYRKGGAEDENSEESPLD
;
A
#
# COMPACT_ATOMS: atom_id res chain seq x y z
N ALA A 1 -6.26 5.46 -18.35
CA ALA A 1 -5.12 4.76 -17.72
C ALA A 1 -4.31 5.78 -16.91
N SER A 2 -4.49 5.86 -15.59
CA SER A 2 -3.69 6.77 -14.72
C SER A 2 -4.03 6.66 -13.23
N ALA A 3 -4.36 5.47 -12.71
CA ALA A 3 -4.49 5.25 -11.27
C ALA A 3 -3.15 4.90 -10.59
N PHE A 4 -2.19 4.37 -11.35
CA PHE A 4 -0.89 3.91 -10.86
C PHE A 4 0.10 5.07 -10.54
N SER A 5 -0.28 6.32 -10.85
CA SER A 5 0.63 7.48 -10.79
C SER A 5 0.74 8.13 -9.40
N VAL A 6 -0.10 7.76 -8.42
CA VAL A 6 -0.17 8.53 -7.16
C VAL A 6 0.92 8.13 -6.17
N ILE A 7 1.41 6.90 -6.22
CA ILE A 7 2.63 6.51 -5.49
C ILE A 7 3.79 6.80 -6.44
N PRO A 8 4.66 7.79 -6.12
CA PRO A 8 5.80 8.06 -6.97
C PRO A 8 6.60 6.76 -7.09
N SER A 9 6.96 6.38 -8.31
CA SER A 9 7.80 5.20 -8.63
C SER A 9 9.12 5.16 -7.88
N ASN A 10 9.47 6.28 -7.22
CA ASN A 10 10.72 6.52 -6.52
C ASN A 10 10.46 6.86 -5.04
N LEU A 11 9.45 6.23 -4.40
CA LEU A 11 9.25 6.40 -2.96
C LEU A 11 10.47 5.82 -2.23
N ARG A 12 11.35 6.72 -1.77
CA ARG A 12 12.55 6.34 -1.04
C ARG A 12 12.14 5.63 0.24
N GLU A 13 12.83 4.52 0.54
CA GLU A 13 12.65 3.71 1.74
C GLU A 13 12.58 4.56 3.02
N THR A 14 13.43 5.58 3.11
CA THR A 14 13.49 6.52 4.24
C THR A 14 12.22 7.35 4.41
N VAL A 15 11.58 7.76 3.31
CA VAL A 15 10.34 8.53 3.34
C VAL A 15 9.18 7.64 3.81
N MET A 16 9.11 6.41 3.30
CA MET A 16 8.12 5.42 3.72
C MET A 16 8.25 5.11 5.22
N ASN A 17 9.47 4.84 5.69
CA ASN A 17 9.73 4.54 7.09
C ASN A 17 9.31 5.68 8.02
N ASN A 18 9.57 6.93 7.62
CA ASN A 18 9.14 8.10 8.39
C ASN A 18 7.61 8.26 8.42
N ALA A 19 6.93 8.03 7.28
CA ALA A 19 5.47 8.06 7.22
C ALA A 19 4.83 6.98 8.12
N LEU A 20 5.32 5.74 8.05
CA LEU A 20 4.81 4.63 8.87
C LEU A 20 5.04 4.88 10.37
N ARG A 21 6.18 5.46 10.75
CA ARG A 21 6.44 5.91 12.13
C ARG A 21 5.44 6.98 12.59
N LEU A 22 5.11 7.93 11.71
CA LEU A 22 4.16 8.98 11.99
C LEU A 22 2.74 8.43 12.17
N PHE A 23 2.30 7.56 11.26
CA PHE A 23 0.99 6.91 11.34
C PHE A 23 0.84 6.06 12.60
N ARG A 24 1.89 5.35 13.01
CA ARG A 24 1.90 4.63 14.29
C ARG A 24 1.79 5.59 15.47
N ARG A 25 2.50 6.73 15.46
CA ARG A 25 2.43 7.73 16.54
C ARG A 25 1.02 8.31 16.69
N TYR A 26 0.31 8.51 15.59
CA TYR A 26 -1.08 8.98 15.60
C TYR A 26 -2.11 7.86 15.77
N ASN A 27 -1.68 6.64 16.12
CA ASN A 27 -2.55 5.48 16.26
C ASN A 27 -3.45 5.25 15.02
N LEU A 28 -2.94 5.47 13.82
CA LEU A 28 -3.64 5.14 12.57
C LEU A 28 -3.33 3.71 12.12
N ILE A 29 -2.15 3.20 12.48
CA ILE A 29 -1.69 1.85 12.14
C ILE A 29 -1.03 1.13 13.32
N GLY A 30 -1.09 -0.21 13.29
CA GLY A 30 -0.29 -1.12 14.09
C GLY A 30 0.71 -1.88 13.22
N ILE A 31 1.98 -1.94 13.62
CA ILE A 31 3.02 -2.70 12.92
C ILE A 31 3.08 -4.10 13.53
N LEU A 32 2.83 -5.15 12.74
CA LEU A 32 2.89 -6.54 13.21
C LEU A 32 4.27 -7.14 13.05
N ASP A 33 4.90 -6.88 11.91
CA ASP A 33 6.22 -7.42 11.59
C ASP A 33 7.30 -6.36 11.85
N LYS A 34 8.38 -6.77 12.52
CA LYS A 34 9.47 -5.86 12.93
C LYS A 34 10.17 -5.22 11.72
N ASP A 35 10.19 -5.93 10.61
CA ASP A 35 10.83 -5.51 9.37
C ASP A 35 9.78 -5.18 8.31
N LEU A 36 9.67 -3.89 8.00
CA LEU A 36 8.74 -3.33 7.04
C LEU A 36 9.28 -3.33 5.60
N LEU A 37 10.54 -3.75 5.41
CA LEU A 37 11.18 -3.85 4.11
C LEU A 37 10.90 -5.20 3.43
N LYS A 38 10.33 -6.15 4.17
CA LYS A 38 9.89 -7.42 3.62
C LYS A 38 8.59 -7.21 2.87
N GLU A 39 8.50 -7.82 1.71
CA GLU A 39 7.32 -7.78 0.85
C GLU A 39 6.06 -8.29 1.57
N GLU A 40 6.23 -9.33 2.39
CA GLU A 40 5.17 -9.93 3.22
C GLU A 40 4.96 -9.25 4.58
N SER A 41 5.40 -8.00 4.74
CA SER A 41 5.24 -7.29 6.00
C SER A 41 3.79 -6.87 6.25
N ARG A 42 3.28 -7.15 7.45
CA ARG A 42 1.88 -6.91 7.79
C ARG A 42 1.72 -5.71 8.71
N ILE A 43 0.68 -4.94 8.40
CA ILE A 43 0.24 -3.76 9.14
C ILE A 43 -1.26 -3.88 9.39
N ILE A 44 -1.70 -3.50 10.59
CA ILE A 44 -3.12 -3.35 10.93
C ILE A 44 -3.50 -1.88 10.71
N LEU A 45 -4.61 -1.62 10.03
CA LEU A 45 -5.25 -0.31 9.98
C LEU A 45 -6.26 -0.19 11.12
N TYR A 46 -6.19 0.90 11.88
CA TYR A 46 -7.14 1.16 12.96
C TYR A 46 -8.30 2.06 12.51
N ASP A 47 -9.45 1.95 13.16
CA ASP A 47 -10.66 2.73 12.85
C ASP A 47 -10.49 4.25 12.99
N SER A 48 -9.48 4.67 13.77
CA SER A 48 -9.04 6.07 13.89
C SER A 48 -8.70 6.72 12.53
N ILE A 49 -8.43 5.93 11.48
CA ILE A 49 -8.25 6.42 10.12
C ILE A 49 -9.46 7.21 9.62
N LEU A 50 -10.67 6.88 10.09
CA LEU A 50 -11.91 7.59 9.74
C LEU A 50 -11.94 9.04 10.24
N MET A 51 -11.08 9.39 11.20
CA MET A 51 -10.92 10.77 11.67
C MET A 51 -9.87 11.56 10.88
N ALA A 52 -8.94 10.86 10.22
CA ALA A 52 -7.79 11.47 9.54
C ALA A 52 -7.98 11.60 8.03
N VAL A 53 -8.87 10.79 7.44
CA VAL A 53 -9.07 10.70 6.00
C VAL A 53 -10.55 10.79 5.67
N ARG A 54 -10.88 11.47 4.57
CA ARG A 54 -12.25 11.57 4.08
C ARG A 54 -12.74 10.20 3.60
N VAL A 55 -14.01 9.91 3.87
CA VAL A 55 -14.63 8.61 3.52
C VAL A 55 -14.59 8.35 2.01
N GLU A 56 -14.71 9.39 1.18
CA GLU A 56 -14.67 9.26 -0.28
C GLU A 56 -13.31 8.78 -0.78
N ASP A 57 -12.22 9.23 -0.14
CA ASP A 57 -10.87 8.81 -0.50
C ASP A 57 -10.60 7.36 -0.07
N ILE A 58 -11.13 6.94 1.09
CA ILE A 58 -11.06 5.55 1.56
C ILE A 58 -11.81 4.62 0.59
N LYS A 59 -13.03 5.01 0.18
CA LYS A 59 -13.82 4.24 -0.81
C LYS A 59 -13.07 4.08 -2.12
N ARG A 60 -12.47 5.16 -2.63
CA ARG A 60 -11.69 5.11 -3.89
C ARG A 60 -10.55 4.07 -3.82
N VAL A 61 -9.80 4.04 -2.71
CA VAL A 61 -8.71 3.06 -2.53
C VAL A 61 -9.26 1.64 -2.38
N SER A 62 -10.35 1.46 -1.62
CA SER A 62 -11.02 0.16 -1.49
C SER A 62 -11.48 -0.40 -2.84
N ASP A 63 -12.08 0.45 -3.69
CA ASP A 63 -12.52 0.06 -5.03
C ASP A 63 -11.34 -0.32 -5.92
N MET A 64 -10.22 0.40 -5.84
CA MET A 64 -8.99 0.03 -6.54
C MET A 64 -8.47 -1.34 -6.08
N LEU A 65 -8.37 -1.57 -4.77
CA LEU A 65 -7.94 -2.87 -4.23
C LEU A 65 -8.86 -4.02 -4.67
N ALA A 66 -10.16 -3.78 -4.76
CA ALA A 66 -11.11 -4.76 -5.27
C ALA A 66 -10.88 -5.10 -6.75
N LEU A 67 -10.42 -4.15 -7.57
CA LEU A 67 -10.04 -4.39 -8.96
C LEU A 67 -8.79 -5.29 -9.05
N TYR A 68 -7.76 -5.05 -8.23
CA TYR A 68 -6.58 -5.92 -8.19
C TYR A 68 -6.94 -7.36 -7.82
N ARG A 69 -7.85 -7.56 -6.86
CA ARG A 69 -8.33 -8.91 -6.49
C ARG A 69 -9.09 -9.60 -7.62
N LYS A 70 -9.72 -8.86 -8.52
CA LYS A 70 -10.46 -9.40 -9.68
C LYS A 70 -9.58 -9.60 -10.90
N GLY A 71 -8.56 -8.76 -11.09
CA GLY A 71 -7.61 -8.83 -12.22
C GLY A 71 -6.44 -9.80 -11.99
N GLY A 72 -6.16 -10.21 -10.75
CA GLY A 72 -5.07 -11.15 -10.43
C GLY A 72 -5.29 -12.60 -10.86
N ALA A 73 -6.32 -12.91 -11.65
CA ALA A 73 -6.53 -14.25 -12.21
C ALA A 73 -5.97 -14.43 -13.63
N GLU A 74 -5.65 -13.35 -14.36
CA GLU A 74 -5.19 -13.45 -15.76
C GLU A 74 -3.79 -12.85 -16.04
N ASP A 75 -3.14 -12.20 -15.07
CA ASP A 75 -1.86 -11.49 -15.32
C ASP A 75 -0.68 -11.98 -14.45
N GLU A 76 -0.68 -13.25 -14.02
CA GLU A 76 0.54 -13.94 -13.51
C GLU A 76 1.34 -14.61 -14.64
N ASN A 77 1.53 -13.94 -15.78
CA ASN A 77 2.57 -14.30 -16.76
C ASN A 77 3.01 -13.08 -17.56
N SER A 78 3.65 -12.11 -16.90
CA SER A 78 4.58 -11.22 -17.59
C SER A 78 5.99 -11.75 -17.34
N GLU A 79 6.39 -12.60 -18.28
CA GLU A 79 7.68 -13.23 -18.49
C GLU A 79 8.88 -12.46 -17.89
N GLU A 80 9.52 -13.07 -16.89
CA GLU A 80 10.96 -12.90 -16.70
C GLU A 80 11.66 -13.54 -17.91
N SER A 81 12.00 -12.74 -18.92
CA SER A 81 12.97 -13.15 -19.93
C SER A 81 14.34 -12.59 -19.53
N PRO A 82 15.30 -13.43 -19.10
CA PRO A 82 16.69 -13.03 -19.02
C PRO A 82 17.22 -12.97 -20.45
N LEU A 83 17.60 -11.79 -20.93
CA LEU A 83 18.40 -11.67 -22.15
C LEU A 83 19.84 -11.38 -21.73
N ASP A 84 20.73 -12.29 -22.17
CA ASP A 84 22.19 -12.29 -22.09
C ASP A 84 22.86 -10.93 -22.38
#